data_AF-A0A953BL36-F1
#
_entry.id   AF-A0A953BL36-F1
#
_cell.length_a   1.000
_cell.length_b   1.000
_cell.length_c   1.000
_cell.angle_alpha   90.00
_cell.angle_beta   90.00
_cell.angle_gamma   90.00
#
_symmetry.space_group_name_H-M   'P 1'
#
loop_
_entity.id
_entity.type
_entity.pdbx_description
1 polymer ?
#
loop_
_entity_poly.entity_id
_entity_poly.type
_entity_poly.pdbx_seq_one_letter_code
_entity_poly.pdbx_strand_id
1 'polypeptide(L)'
;MYAAFKGVTREGGVSWSQAYVIDSYGDESSYAAAGKEDVENNWEDLVTDENWLADGMGGGFAFLDPIGFRYYLPAAMIHELNEHASSGIEKYLNLPPRGTKGRNSHLKQWALLNERQGRCTAAFVRFAIDREKNSDNPEGELLRILEFAWENHWCDLADDSE
;
A
#
# COMPACT_ATOMS: atom_id res chain seq x y z
N MET A 1 -2.18 3.06 -13.21
CA MET A 1 -1.26 3.34 -12.09
C MET A 1 -0.35 4.54 -12.34
N TYR A 2 0.65 4.45 -13.24
CA TYR A 2 1.60 5.55 -13.54
C TYR A 2 0.94 6.94 -13.68
N ALA A 3 -0.07 7.07 -14.53
CA ALA A 3 -0.70 8.37 -14.75
C ALA A 3 -1.41 8.92 -13.50
N ALA A 4 -1.96 8.06 -12.64
CA ALA A 4 -2.69 8.46 -11.42
C ALA A 4 -1.75 8.90 -10.28
N PHE A 5 -0.54 8.33 -10.22
CA PHE A 5 0.46 8.62 -9.19
C PHE A 5 1.63 9.48 -9.70
N LYS A 6 1.55 9.97 -10.93
CA LYS A 6 2.59 10.84 -11.52
C LYS A 6 2.86 12.05 -10.61
N GLY A 7 4.13 12.24 -10.27
CA GLY A 7 4.58 13.39 -9.47
C GLY A 7 4.26 13.29 -7.98
N VAL A 8 3.79 12.14 -7.48
CA VAL A 8 3.73 11.89 -6.04
C VAL A 8 5.14 11.88 -5.47
N THR A 9 5.36 12.66 -4.42
CA THR A 9 6.65 12.75 -3.72
C THR A 9 6.55 12.16 -2.31
N ARG A 10 7.70 11.72 -1.79
CA ARG A 10 7.88 11.28 -0.41
C ARG A 10 8.30 12.42 0.53
N GLU A 11 8.42 13.65 0.04
CA GLU A 11 8.92 14.77 0.82
C GLU A 11 8.10 14.97 2.10
N GLY A 12 8.78 14.90 3.25
CA GLY A 12 8.15 15.00 4.58
C GLY A 12 7.45 13.73 5.06
N GLY A 13 7.48 12.64 4.30
CA GLY A 13 6.92 11.34 4.67
C GLY A 13 7.97 10.34 5.17
N VAL A 14 7.49 9.35 5.93
CA VAL A 14 8.30 8.20 6.37
C VAL A 14 8.84 7.41 5.16
N SER A 15 10.14 7.16 5.15
CA SER A 15 10.83 6.32 4.15
C SER A 15 10.70 4.82 4.41
N TRP A 16 11.09 3.98 3.44
CA TRP A 16 10.98 2.54 3.58
C TRP A 16 11.97 2.04 4.65
N SER A 17 13.22 2.51 4.61
CA SER A 17 14.20 2.21 5.66
C SER A 17 13.80 2.81 7.01
N GLN A 18 13.17 3.99 7.06
CA GLN A 18 12.65 4.56 8.30
C GLN A 18 11.52 3.72 8.91
N ALA A 19 10.63 3.17 8.09
CA ALA A 19 9.59 2.25 8.53
C ALA A 19 10.18 1.02 9.25
N TYR A 20 11.28 0.49 8.73
CA TYR A 20 12.01 -0.61 9.37
C TYR A 20 12.59 -0.21 10.74
N VAL A 21 13.18 0.99 10.85
CA VAL A 21 13.70 1.50 12.13
C VAL A 21 12.59 1.66 13.17
N ILE A 22 11.41 2.17 12.76
CA ILE A 22 10.25 2.31 13.65
C ILE A 22 9.82 0.94 14.19
N ASP A 23 9.68 -0.06 13.31
CA ASP A 23 9.31 -1.43 13.68
C ASP A 23 10.34 -2.07 14.64
N SER A 24 11.62 -1.75 14.42
CA SER A 24 12.74 -2.23 15.23
C SER A 24 12.94 -1.43 16.53
N TYR A 25 12.05 -0.50 16.88
CA TYR A 25 12.17 0.38 18.06
C TYR A 25 13.48 1.18 18.09
N GLY A 26 14.00 1.55 16.92
CA GLY A 26 15.24 2.31 16.83
C GLY A 26 15.12 3.74 17.33
N ASP A 27 16.27 4.38 17.58
CA ASP A 27 16.34 5.75 18.09
C ASP A 27 16.28 6.81 16.97
N GLU A 28 16.20 8.08 17.37
CA GLU A 28 16.13 9.23 16.46
C GLU A 28 17.35 9.33 15.53
N SER A 29 18.54 8.94 16.03
CA SER A 29 19.76 8.92 15.22
C SER A 29 19.67 7.88 14.10
N SER A 30 19.19 6.69 14.43
CA SER A 30 18.99 5.59 13.48
C SER A 30 17.91 5.95 12.46
N TYR A 31 16.83 6.60 12.91
CA TYR A 31 15.74 7.08 12.04
C TYR A 31 16.23 8.13 11.04
N ALA A 32 17.06 9.07 11.49
CA ALA A 32 17.63 10.10 10.62
C ALA A 32 18.68 9.55 9.65
N ALA A 33 19.40 8.50 10.03
CA ALA A 33 20.35 7.81 9.15
C ALA A 33 19.64 6.99 8.08
N ALA A 34 18.64 6.19 8.47
CA ALA A 34 17.89 5.31 7.57
C ALA A 34 17.23 6.09 6.43
N GLY A 35 16.67 7.28 6.69
CA GLY A 35 16.06 8.10 5.65
C GLY A 35 17.01 8.58 4.55
N LYS A 36 18.33 8.42 4.72
CA LYS A 36 19.36 8.72 3.70
C LYS A 36 19.74 7.50 2.86
N GLU A 37 19.29 6.31 3.23
CA GLU A 37 19.55 5.06 2.51
C GLU A 37 18.56 4.88 1.34
N ASP A 38 17.36 5.45 1.48
CA ASP A 38 16.36 5.53 0.42
C ASP A 38 16.78 6.58 -0.63
N VAL A 39 17.51 6.13 -1.66
CA VAL A 39 18.13 6.95 -2.71
C VAL A 39 17.32 7.04 -4.00
N GLU A 40 16.15 6.43 -4.05
CA GLU A 40 15.23 6.53 -5.18
C GLU A 40 14.84 7.99 -5.46
N ASN A 41 14.80 8.39 -6.73
CA ASN A 41 14.43 9.77 -7.08
C ASN A 41 12.91 9.95 -7.10
N ASN A 42 12.20 8.87 -7.40
CA ASN A 42 10.76 8.81 -7.57
C ASN A 42 10.27 7.38 -7.30
N TRP A 43 8.96 7.21 -7.14
CA TRP A 43 8.41 5.89 -6.82
C TRP A 43 8.52 4.94 -8.02
N GLU A 44 8.60 5.45 -9.25
CA GLU A 44 8.75 4.64 -10.46
C GLU A 44 10.08 3.86 -10.48
N ASP A 45 11.14 4.41 -9.89
CA ASP A 45 12.44 3.74 -9.76
C ASP A 45 12.30 2.40 -9.00
N LEU A 46 11.40 2.35 -8.01
CA LEU A 46 11.14 1.15 -7.19
C LEU A 46 10.43 0.03 -7.95
N VAL A 47 9.73 0.35 -9.05
CA VAL A 47 9.03 -0.67 -9.87
C VAL A 47 10.03 -1.63 -10.51
N THR A 48 11.24 -1.15 -10.80
CA THR A 48 12.30 -1.93 -11.45
C THR A 48 13.42 -2.33 -10.50
N ASP A 49 13.32 -1.97 -9.22
CA ASP A 49 14.32 -2.35 -8.22
C ASP A 49 14.03 -3.76 -7.69
N GLU A 50 14.85 -4.72 -8.13
CA GLU A 50 14.76 -6.12 -7.70
C GLU A 50 15.07 -6.30 -6.20
N ASN A 51 15.70 -5.32 -5.55
CA ASN A 51 16.00 -5.37 -4.13
C ASN A 51 14.90 -4.75 -3.26
N TRP A 52 13.94 -4.05 -3.87
CA TRP A 52 12.83 -3.46 -3.13
C TRP A 52 11.71 -4.49 -2.96
N LEU A 53 11.61 -5.02 -1.74
CA LEU A 53 10.61 -6.03 -1.38
C LEU A 53 9.45 -5.37 -0.63
N ALA A 54 8.29 -5.30 -1.28
CA ALA A 54 7.06 -4.76 -0.70
C ALA A 54 6.52 -5.60 0.48
N ASP A 55 6.91 -6.88 0.56
CA ASP A 55 6.49 -7.84 1.59
C ASP A 55 7.49 -7.94 2.78
N GLY A 56 8.52 -7.09 2.79
CA GLY A 56 9.70 -7.22 3.64
C GLY A 56 9.43 -7.64 5.10
N MET A 57 10.25 -8.56 5.62
CA MET A 57 10.10 -9.19 6.95
C MET A 57 10.29 -8.23 8.16
N GLY A 58 10.24 -6.92 7.95
CA GLY A 58 10.26 -5.87 8.98
C GLY A 58 9.95 -4.51 8.37
N GLY A 59 9.23 -3.66 9.11
CA GLY A 59 8.79 -2.35 8.62
C GLY A 59 7.63 -2.42 7.63
N GLY A 60 7.76 -1.69 6.51
CA GLY A 60 6.79 -1.67 5.42
C GLY A 60 5.53 -0.86 5.71
N PHE A 61 4.44 -1.24 5.02
CA PHE A 61 3.21 -0.46 4.99
C PHE A 61 2.53 -0.25 6.35
N ALA A 62 2.82 -1.06 7.37
CA ALA A 62 2.28 -0.86 8.73
C ALA A 62 2.80 0.41 9.41
N PHE A 63 4.00 0.86 9.05
CA PHE A 63 4.72 1.94 9.72
C PHE A 63 4.87 3.19 8.86
N LEU A 64 4.35 3.16 7.63
CA LEU A 64 4.26 4.33 6.79
C LEU A 64 3.19 5.29 7.31
N ASP A 65 3.55 6.58 7.32
CA ASP A 65 2.58 7.66 7.44
C ASP A 65 1.78 7.83 6.13
N PRO A 66 0.78 8.73 6.07
CA PRO A 66 -0.03 8.90 4.86
C PRO A 66 0.76 9.36 3.61
N ILE A 67 1.88 10.06 3.79
CA ILE A 67 2.72 10.55 2.68
C ILE A 67 3.52 9.39 2.11
N GLY A 68 4.23 8.65 2.97
CA GLY A 68 4.97 7.45 2.62
C GLY A 68 4.06 6.40 2.01
N PHE A 69 2.89 6.14 2.62
CA PHE A 69 1.91 5.18 2.11
C PHE A 69 1.54 5.51 0.66
N ARG A 70 1.13 6.76 0.38
CA ARG A 70 0.76 7.20 -0.96
C ARG A 70 1.92 7.09 -1.96
N TYR A 71 3.16 7.31 -1.51
CA TYR A 71 4.35 7.24 -2.35
C TYR A 71 4.71 5.80 -2.75
N TYR A 72 4.72 4.86 -1.81
CA TYR A 72 5.13 3.46 -2.07
C TYR A 72 4.01 2.58 -2.66
N LEU A 73 2.75 2.96 -2.44
CA LEU A 73 1.58 2.23 -2.91
C LEU A 73 1.61 1.87 -4.42
N PRO A 74 1.86 2.80 -5.37
CA PRO A 74 1.87 2.45 -6.79
C PRO A 74 2.95 1.44 -7.16
N ALA A 75 4.13 1.49 -6.55
CA ALA A 75 5.20 0.53 -6.81
C ALA A 75 4.78 -0.88 -6.36
N ALA A 76 4.27 -1.01 -5.12
CA ALA A 76 3.80 -2.30 -4.60
C ALA A 76 2.68 -2.90 -5.44
N MET A 77 1.69 -2.09 -5.84
CA MET A 77 0.60 -2.55 -6.68
C MET A 77 1.09 -3.02 -8.07
N ILE A 78 2.12 -2.38 -8.66
CA ILE A 78 2.68 -2.82 -9.95
C ILE A 78 3.47 -4.13 -9.79
N HIS A 79 4.27 -4.26 -8.74
CA HIS A 79 5.00 -5.50 -8.46
C HIS A 79 4.06 -6.70 -8.38
N GLU A 80 2.97 -6.57 -7.61
CA GLU A 80 1.95 -7.62 -7.50
C GLU A 80 1.24 -7.93 -8.83
N LEU A 81 0.99 -6.91 -9.67
CA LEU A 81 0.44 -7.11 -11.01
C LEU A 81 1.41 -7.85 -11.95
N ASN A 82 2.71 -7.60 -11.84
CA ASN A 82 3.75 -8.20 -12.70
C ASN A 82 4.11 -9.62 -12.28
N GLU A 83 4.23 -9.88 -10.98
CA GLU A 83 4.62 -11.18 -10.44
C GLU A 83 3.44 -12.16 -10.33
N HIS A 84 2.21 -11.65 -10.44
CA HIS A 84 0.96 -12.39 -10.18
C HIS A 84 0.93 -13.06 -8.80
N ALA A 85 1.70 -12.53 -7.85
CA ALA A 85 1.85 -13.03 -6.49
C ALA A 85 1.58 -11.90 -5.48
N SER A 86 1.04 -12.28 -4.32
CA SER A 86 0.73 -11.31 -3.29
C SER A 86 1.99 -10.72 -2.67
N SER A 87 2.13 -9.40 -2.74
CA SER A 87 3.19 -8.64 -2.09
C SER A 87 2.82 -8.25 -0.64
N GLY A 88 1.64 -8.66 -0.17
CA GLY A 88 1.11 -8.29 1.15
C GLY A 88 0.45 -6.91 1.23
N ILE A 89 0.55 -6.06 0.19
CA ILE A 89 -0.09 -4.73 0.15
C ILE A 89 -1.61 -4.82 0.35
N GLU A 90 -2.25 -5.88 -0.14
CA GLU A 90 -3.67 -6.15 0.02
C GLU A 90 -4.13 -6.10 1.49
N LYS A 91 -3.27 -6.48 2.44
CA LYS A 91 -3.55 -6.42 3.88
C LYS A 91 -3.69 -4.99 4.39
N TYR A 92 -3.13 -4.00 3.70
CA TYR A 92 -3.20 -2.59 4.05
C TYR A 92 -4.20 -1.81 3.19
N LEU A 93 -4.81 -2.48 2.21
CA LEU A 93 -5.96 -1.98 1.45
C LEU A 93 -7.28 -2.51 2.01
N ASN A 94 -7.24 -3.28 3.10
CA ASN A 94 -8.45 -3.68 3.79
C ASN A 94 -9.02 -2.60 4.71
N LEU A 95 -10.32 -2.69 5.02
CA LEU A 95 -10.95 -1.81 5.99
C LEU A 95 -11.52 -2.63 7.14
N PRO A 96 -10.83 -2.74 8.29
CA PRO A 96 -11.34 -3.50 9.43
C PRO A 96 -12.69 -2.96 9.93
N PRO A 97 -13.59 -3.78 10.52
CA PRO A 97 -14.90 -3.34 10.99
C PRO A 97 -14.84 -2.14 11.95
N ARG A 98 -15.93 -1.38 12.05
CA ARG A 98 -15.98 -0.23 12.98
C ARG A 98 -15.69 -0.69 14.42
N GLY A 99 -14.81 0.03 15.10
CA GLY A 99 -14.43 -0.25 16.48
C GLY A 99 -13.28 -1.26 16.64
N THR A 100 -12.77 -1.88 15.57
CA THR A 100 -11.59 -2.74 15.67
C THR A 100 -10.29 -1.93 15.69
N LYS A 101 -9.28 -2.48 16.36
CA LYS A 101 -7.91 -1.95 16.33
C LYS A 101 -7.41 -1.98 14.88
N GLY A 102 -6.72 -0.92 14.46
CA GLY A 102 -6.15 -0.80 13.11
C GLY A 102 -6.99 -0.03 12.10
N ARG A 103 -8.34 -0.01 12.22
CA ARG A 103 -9.21 0.71 11.26
C ARG A 103 -8.81 2.17 11.05
N ASN A 104 -8.62 2.91 12.14
CA ASN A 104 -8.24 4.32 12.07
C ASN A 104 -6.82 4.52 11.48
N SER A 105 -5.94 3.52 11.58
CA SER A 105 -4.61 3.57 10.96
C SER A 105 -4.73 3.49 9.44
N HIS A 106 -5.52 2.54 8.93
CA HIS A 106 -5.75 2.35 7.51
C HIS A 106 -6.41 3.60 6.89
N LEU A 107 -7.46 4.11 7.52
CA LEU A 107 -8.12 5.34 7.07
C LEU A 107 -7.17 6.55 7.07
N LYS A 108 -6.25 6.66 8.04
CA LYS A 108 -5.23 7.71 8.04
C LYS A 108 -4.26 7.54 6.88
N GLN A 109 -3.78 6.33 6.64
CA GLN A 109 -2.86 6.04 5.53
C GLN A 109 -3.46 6.40 4.17
N TRP A 110 -4.76 6.17 3.99
CA TRP A 110 -5.46 6.49 2.75
C TRP A 110 -5.85 7.95 2.62
N ALA A 111 -5.75 8.75 3.69
CA ALA A 111 -6.31 10.10 3.76
C ALA A 111 -5.72 11.09 2.73
N LEU A 112 -4.55 10.79 2.15
CA LEU A 112 -3.90 11.62 1.13
C LEU A 112 -4.11 11.12 -0.30
N LEU A 113 -4.81 10.01 -0.51
CA LEU A 113 -5.22 9.57 -1.83
C LEU A 113 -6.26 10.57 -2.37
N ASN A 114 -5.94 11.22 -3.49
CA ASN A 114 -6.95 11.97 -4.21
C ASN A 114 -7.92 11.01 -4.91
N GLU A 115 -9.01 11.55 -5.45
CA GLU A 115 -10.03 10.77 -6.14
C GLU A 115 -9.48 9.86 -7.24
N ARG A 116 -8.56 10.36 -8.07
CA ARG A 116 -7.96 9.59 -9.16
C ARG A 116 -7.08 8.44 -8.65
N GLN A 117 -6.34 8.68 -7.56
CA GLN A 117 -5.53 7.66 -6.89
C GLN A 117 -6.43 6.63 -6.20
N GLY A 118 -7.51 7.08 -5.56
CA GLY A 118 -8.55 6.23 -4.96
C GLY A 118 -9.20 5.31 -5.99
N ARG A 119 -9.68 5.85 -7.12
CA ARG A 119 -10.20 5.09 -8.27
C ARG A 119 -9.19 4.05 -8.78
N CYS A 120 -7.93 4.45 -8.95
CA CYS A 120 -6.86 3.54 -9.37
C CYS A 120 -6.60 2.42 -8.35
N THR A 121 -6.68 2.73 -7.06
CA THR A 121 -6.49 1.77 -5.96
C THR A 121 -7.69 0.82 -5.85
N ALA A 122 -8.91 1.33 -6.03
CA ALA A 122 -10.12 0.51 -6.08
C ALA A 122 -10.06 -0.50 -7.24
N ALA A 123 -9.62 -0.08 -8.43
CA ALA A 123 -9.42 -0.99 -9.56
C ALA A 123 -8.40 -2.10 -9.24
N PHE A 124 -7.33 -1.78 -8.50
CA PHE A 124 -6.38 -2.78 -8.01
C PHE A 124 -7.00 -3.72 -6.96
N VAL A 125 -7.77 -3.20 -6.00
CA VAL A 125 -8.48 -4.04 -5.01
C VAL A 125 -9.45 -5.00 -5.69
N ARG A 126 -10.14 -4.58 -6.75
CA ARG A 126 -10.98 -5.46 -7.57
C ARG A 126 -10.16 -6.57 -8.23
N PHE A 127 -9.01 -6.23 -8.82
CA PHE A 127 -8.08 -7.22 -9.36
C PHE A 127 -7.63 -8.23 -8.30
N ALA A 128 -7.26 -7.75 -7.10
CA ALA A 128 -6.86 -8.58 -5.97
C ALA A 128 -7.97 -9.58 -5.56
N ILE A 129 -9.22 -9.11 -5.47
CA ILE A 129 -10.40 -9.96 -5.21
C ILE A 129 -10.55 -11.03 -6.29
N ASP A 130 -10.47 -10.65 -7.57
CA ASP A 130 -10.59 -11.59 -8.68
C ASP A 130 -9.44 -12.61 -8.68
N ARG A 131 -8.21 -12.20 -8.35
CA ARG A 131 -7.03 -13.08 -8.20
C ARG A 131 -7.26 -14.11 -7.09
N GLU A 132 -7.66 -13.67 -5.91
CA GLU A 132 -7.88 -14.54 -4.75
C GLU A 132 -9.05 -15.52 -4.97
N LYS A 133 -10.13 -15.09 -5.66
CA LYS A 133 -11.24 -15.97 -6.09
C LYS A 133 -10.82 -17.11 -7.01
N ASN A 134 -9.75 -16.91 -7.77
CA ASN A 134 -9.19 -17.90 -8.68
C ASN A 134 -7.97 -18.63 -8.11
N SER A 135 -7.63 -18.40 -6.84
CA SER A 135 -6.53 -19.10 -6.17
C SER A 135 -6.94 -20.53 -5.77
N ASP A 136 -5.96 -21.34 -5.35
CA ASP A 136 -6.19 -22.69 -4.82
C ASP A 136 -7.01 -22.69 -3.51
N ASN A 137 -7.16 -21.53 -2.85
CA ASN A 137 -7.95 -21.36 -1.63
C ASN A 137 -8.94 -20.17 -1.75
N PRO A 138 -10.02 -20.32 -2.54
CA PRO A 138 -10.95 -19.23 -2.86
C PRO A 138 -11.87 -18.82 -1.70
N GLU A 139 -11.71 -19.39 -0.51
CA GLU A 139 -12.40 -18.99 0.73
C GLU A 139 -11.41 -18.51 1.81
N GLY A 140 -10.22 -18.06 1.38
CA GLY A 140 -9.20 -17.51 2.25
C GLY A 140 -9.67 -16.31 3.05
N GLU A 141 -9.01 -16.08 4.20
CA GLU A 141 -9.26 -14.90 5.04
C GLU A 141 -9.04 -13.60 4.27
N LEU A 142 -8.02 -13.56 3.40
CA LEU A 142 -7.66 -12.40 2.60
C LEU A 142 -8.80 -11.98 1.65
N LEU A 143 -9.42 -12.93 0.95
CA LEU A 143 -10.57 -12.65 0.08
C LEU A 143 -11.72 -11.99 0.86
N ARG A 144 -12.13 -12.57 2.00
CA ARG A 144 -13.22 -12.01 2.81
C ARG A 144 -12.92 -10.58 3.29
N ILE A 145 -11.67 -10.34 3.66
CA ILE A 145 -11.20 -9.04 4.13
C ILE A 145 -11.23 -8.01 2.99
N LEU A 146 -10.84 -8.39 1.77
CA LEU A 146 -10.88 -7.52 0.60
C LEU A 146 -12.31 -7.25 0.13
N GLU A 147 -13.18 -8.27 0.09
CA GLU A 147 -14.60 -8.10 -0.24
C GLU A 147 -15.30 -7.17 0.75
N PHE A 148 -15.02 -7.32 2.05
CA PHE A 148 -15.54 -6.40 3.05
C PHE A 148 -15.04 -4.96 2.83
N ALA A 149 -13.75 -4.78 2.52
CA ALA A 149 -13.19 -3.47 2.23
C ALA A 149 -13.79 -2.85 0.96
N TRP A 150 -14.07 -3.69 -0.05
CA TRP A 150 -14.73 -3.29 -1.28
C TRP A 150 -16.12 -2.72 -0.99
N GLU A 151 -16.98 -3.50 -0.32
CA GLU A 151 -18.36 -3.13 -0.01
C GLU A 151 -18.49 -1.90 0.91
N ASN A 152 -17.46 -1.61 1.71
CA ASN A 152 -17.51 -0.56 2.74
C ASN A 152 -16.67 0.68 2.42
N HIS A 153 -15.93 0.68 1.32
CA HIS A 153 -15.07 1.81 0.94
C HIS A 153 -14.78 1.91 -0.55
N TRP A 154 -14.25 0.85 -1.16
CA TRP A 154 -13.68 0.97 -2.50
C TRP A 154 -14.74 0.97 -3.61
N CYS A 155 -15.92 0.36 -3.41
CA CYS A 155 -16.98 0.35 -4.41
C CYS A 155 -17.48 1.77 -4.75
N ASP A 156 -17.60 2.64 -3.75
CA ASP A 156 -18.03 4.03 -3.93
C ASP A 156 -17.05 4.84 -4.79
N LEU A 157 -15.79 4.40 -4.85
CA LEU A 157 -14.74 5.00 -5.67
C LEU A 157 -14.61 4.33 -7.04
N ALA A 158 -15.27 3.19 -7.28
CA ALA A 158 -15.20 2.48 -8.55
C ALA A 158 -16.30 2.90 -9.52
N ASP A 159 -17.46 3.32 -9.00
CA ASP A 159 -18.62 3.71 -9.78
C ASP A 159 -18.57 5.20 -10.14
N ASP A 160 -17.91 5.48 -11.26
CA ASP A 160 -18.15 6.63 -12.14
C ASP A 160 -17.42 6.35 -13.45
N SER A 161 -18.10 5.60 -14.32
CA SER A 161 -17.76 5.55 -15.74
C SER A 161 -17.99 6.93 -16.35
N GLU A 162 -16.92 7.63 -16.73
CA GLU A 162 -16.98 8.46 -17.95
C GLU A 162 -17.17 7.57 -19.18
#